data_AF-A0A960DQY9-F1
#
_entry.id   AF-A0A960DQY9-F1
#
_cell.length_a   1.000
_cell.length_b   1.000
_cell.length_c   1.000
_cell.angle_alpha   90.00
_cell.angle_beta   90.00
_cell.angle_gamma   90.00
#
_symmetry.space_group_name_H-M   'P 1'
#
loop_
_entity.id
_entity.type
_entity.pdbx_description
1 polymer ?
#
loop_
_entity_poly.entity_id
_entity_poly.type
_entity_poly.pdbx_seq_one_letter_code
_entity_poly.pdbx_strand_id
1 'polypeptide(L)'
;MGLLAYDPDQLAHLRLAMRDALTELEGTVNWSLDAQVAMVTVREARRRLAEHWLPLVERLLATDPLAGRALAAAGLDDVRNSLTHVMHDGYGWAVQADPRADDPTVVTAEEARALGAMLSQGDLDELLADPAAFNWAAAQLEWIAQDPRLTAEFMANCDDLARVVDALALRRMELDAPTASGPITPGQIDLVIGGLAAVWNTHVGGHDANTATDAALDPAVVLPDPGAMSPYAQAVFLRAMDLDAATFASVAVEILERWLMAEGGSGAPDAFRPGPNAADLLFARLVEDPAAAAAFAVLAADEPAILFATAEDPALAQQVALLGTSPEALATADAEAPVTAFVEWFQRNTPYLSTADPTYPSGWQPFLVDLIAPWTLQFTGLATWQFPWTAPEDLLAFVIAQPGAAERLTADAELVAAGAAGQLSELGRLEPILVATYLGLLSQLIVERDVAGEEQRAARWAATLTVLNALVDVVTVPAGTATSVAMIAGGPTIDAVIAHWEPDPAAVRAAAEADSLAAQTVLAAGMANGLHAAWVSAGSLPPGTLPPPQPNPDADDPAAEYLHDFTEWLLALDRAGCADLADEAQRFVYMILNPWDGGEDMAD
;
A
#
# COMPACT_ATOMS: atom_id res chain seq x y z
N MET A 1 -17.50 -0.71 37.49
CA MET A 1 -18.24 -1.58 38.40
C MET A 1 -17.74 -2.99 38.15
N GLY A 2 -16.90 -3.53 39.02
CA GLY A 2 -16.39 -4.90 38.89
C GLY A 2 -17.49 -5.90 39.26
N LEU A 3 -17.62 -6.98 38.50
CA LEU A 3 -18.56 -8.06 38.78
C LEU A 3 -17.78 -9.21 39.43
N LEU A 4 -18.20 -9.62 40.63
CA LEU A 4 -17.70 -10.82 41.29
C LEU A 4 -18.62 -11.98 40.91
N ALA A 5 -18.18 -12.83 40.00
CA ALA A 5 -18.79 -14.12 39.77
C ALA A 5 -18.11 -15.17 40.65
N TYR A 6 -18.92 -15.98 41.34
CA TYR A 6 -18.41 -17.07 42.17
C TYR A 6 -19.29 -18.31 42.08
N ASP A 7 -18.64 -19.47 42.19
CA ASP A 7 -19.33 -20.74 42.36
C ASP A 7 -19.87 -20.82 43.81
N PRO A 8 -21.20 -20.88 44.01
CA PRO A 8 -21.80 -20.87 45.34
C PRO A 8 -21.44 -22.12 46.15
N ASP A 9 -21.22 -23.27 45.50
CA ASP A 9 -20.83 -24.51 46.16
C ASP A 9 -19.38 -24.42 46.63
N GLN A 10 -18.47 -23.89 45.80
CA GLN A 10 -17.08 -23.67 46.23
C GLN A 10 -16.99 -22.62 47.33
N LEU A 11 -17.78 -21.55 47.26
CA LEU A 11 -17.81 -20.53 48.30
C LEU A 11 -18.39 -21.08 49.62
N ALA A 12 -19.38 -21.98 49.55
CA ALA A 12 -19.90 -22.69 50.71
C ALA A 12 -18.87 -23.64 51.33
N HIS A 13 -18.09 -24.35 50.51
CA HIS A 13 -16.96 -25.17 50.98
C HIS A 13 -15.88 -24.32 51.63
N LEU A 14 -15.52 -23.17 51.03
CA LEU A 14 -14.56 -22.23 51.58
C LEU A 14 -15.03 -21.70 52.94
N ARG A 15 -16.31 -21.36 53.09
CA ARG A 15 -16.90 -20.95 54.37
C ARG A 15 -16.73 -22.02 55.44
N LEU A 16 -16.99 -23.29 55.11
CA LEU A 16 -16.82 -24.41 56.04
C LEU A 16 -15.36 -24.56 56.44
N ALA A 17 -14.44 -24.57 55.47
CA ALA A 17 -13.01 -24.65 55.73
C ALA A 17 -12.50 -23.48 56.60
N MET A 18 -13.00 -22.25 56.38
CA MET A 18 -12.65 -21.09 57.20
C MET A 18 -13.18 -21.22 58.64
N ARG A 19 -14.38 -21.78 58.85
CA ARG A 19 -14.92 -22.04 60.18
C ARG A 19 -14.15 -23.14 60.91
N ASP A 20 -13.78 -24.19 60.21
CA ASP A 20 -12.97 -25.27 60.76
C ASP A 20 -11.58 -24.76 61.16
N ALA A 21 -10.92 -24.01 60.28
CA ALA A 21 -9.65 -23.36 60.57
C ALA A 21 -9.73 -22.39 61.74
N LEU A 22 -10.81 -21.61 61.85
CA LEU A 22 -11.02 -20.71 62.98
C LEU A 22 -11.15 -21.51 64.29
N THR A 23 -11.89 -22.62 64.27
CA THR A 23 -12.06 -23.53 65.42
C THR A 23 -10.73 -24.15 65.84
N GLU A 24 -9.91 -24.59 64.87
CA GLU A 24 -8.58 -25.15 65.13
C GLU A 24 -7.62 -24.10 65.73
N LEU A 25 -7.63 -22.88 65.19
CA LEU A 25 -6.83 -21.76 65.71
C LEU A 25 -7.29 -21.32 67.11
N GLU A 26 -8.58 -21.41 67.41
CA GLU A 26 -9.11 -21.17 68.76
C GLU A 26 -8.70 -22.26 69.76
N GLY A 27 -8.63 -23.51 69.31
CA GLY A 27 -8.13 -24.65 70.09
C GLY A 27 -6.61 -24.62 70.31
N THR A 28 -5.87 -23.88 69.49
CA THR A 28 -4.41 -23.78 69.58
C THR A 28 -4.02 -22.84 70.73
N VAL A 29 -3.68 -23.41 71.88
CA VAL A 29 -3.21 -22.66 73.05
C VAL A 29 -1.88 -23.24 73.53
N ASN A 30 -0.86 -22.39 73.60
CA ASN A 30 0.44 -22.75 74.17
C ASN A 30 0.94 -21.65 75.11
N TRP A 31 1.22 -22.04 76.35
CA TRP A 31 1.66 -21.14 77.42
C TRP A 31 3.19 -21.17 77.65
N SER A 32 3.93 -21.93 76.83
CA SER A 32 5.39 -21.92 76.86
C SER A 32 5.95 -20.56 76.45
N LEU A 33 7.01 -20.13 77.12
CA LEU A 33 7.71 -18.88 76.79
C LEU A 33 8.24 -18.90 75.36
N ASP A 34 8.69 -20.08 74.89
CA ASP A 34 9.27 -20.27 73.55
C ASP A 34 8.21 -20.18 72.44
N ALA A 35 6.93 -20.36 72.77
CA ALA A 35 5.83 -20.33 71.81
C ALA A 35 5.18 -18.94 71.65
N GLN A 36 5.58 -17.94 72.46
CA GLN A 36 4.89 -16.64 72.50
C GLN A 36 4.87 -15.90 71.16
N VAL A 37 5.97 -15.97 70.39
CA VAL A 37 6.06 -15.33 69.07
C VAL A 37 5.11 -15.99 68.07
N ALA A 38 5.06 -17.33 68.02
CA ALA A 38 4.14 -18.07 67.17
C ALA A 38 2.67 -17.81 67.57
N MET A 39 2.40 -17.67 68.87
CA MET A 39 1.06 -17.36 69.39
C MET A 39 0.58 -15.95 68.99
N VAL A 40 1.46 -15.00 68.67
CA VAL A 40 1.07 -13.71 68.09
C VAL A 40 0.53 -13.90 66.68
N THR A 41 1.19 -14.72 65.85
CA THR A 41 0.75 -15.04 64.49
C THR A 41 -0.58 -15.79 64.49
N VAL A 42 -0.76 -16.76 65.40
CA VAL A 42 -2.04 -17.49 65.57
C VAL A 42 -3.18 -16.53 65.93
N ARG A 43 -2.94 -15.58 66.85
CA ARG A 43 -3.94 -14.56 67.22
C ARG A 43 -4.29 -13.64 66.05
N GLU A 44 -3.30 -13.22 65.27
CA GLU A 44 -3.52 -12.35 64.11
C GLU A 44 -4.25 -13.09 62.99
N ALA A 45 -3.90 -14.34 62.70
CA ALA A 45 -4.60 -15.18 61.74
C ALA A 45 -6.07 -15.39 62.15
N ARG A 46 -6.31 -15.72 63.43
CA ARG A 46 -7.65 -15.82 64.01
C ARG A 46 -8.44 -14.51 63.84
N ARG A 47 -7.81 -13.38 64.17
CA ARG A 47 -8.42 -12.05 64.04
C ARG A 47 -8.79 -11.74 62.59
N ARG A 48 -7.90 -11.97 61.63
CA ARG A 48 -8.16 -11.73 60.20
C ARG A 48 -9.27 -12.63 59.66
N LEU A 49 -9.27 -13.91 60.02
CA LEU A 49 -10.32 -14.85 59.62
C LEU A 49 -11.69 -14.42 60.18
N ALA A 50 -11.75 -14.14 61.48
CA ALA A 50 -13.00 -13.81 62.17
C ALA A 50 -13.56 -12.42 61.81
N GLU A 51 -12.70 -11.40 61.70
CA GLU A 51 -13.15 -10.01 61.52
C GLU A 51 -13.29 -9.61 60.04
N HIS A 52 -12.58 -10.26 59.10
CA HIS A 52 -12.51 -9.80 57.71
C HIS A 52 -12.99 -10.84 56.69
N TRP A 53 -12.47 -12.07 56.76
CA TRP A 53 -12.75 -13.08 55.71
C TRP A 53 -14.09 -13.77 55.89
N LEU A 54 -14.38 -14.28 57.09
CA LEU A 54 -15.63 -14.96 57.35
C LEU A 54 -16.85 -14.03 57.19
N PRO A 55 -16.84 -12.78 57.69
CA PRO A 55 -17.93 -11.84 57.46
C PRO A 55 -18.07 -11.38 56.01
N LEU A 56 -17.03 -11.49 55.18
CA LEU A 56 -17.12 -11.22 53.73
C LEU A 56 -17.83 -12.37 53.03
N VAL A 57 -17.35 -13.61 53.24
CA VAL A 57 -17.94 -14.82 52.63
C VAL A 57 -19.38 -15.02 53.07
N GLU A 58 -19.68 -14.78 54.35
CA GLU A 58 -21.04 -14.82 54.88
C GLU A 58 -21.92 -13.72 54.30
N ARG A 59 -21.37 -12.52 54.04
CA ARG A 59 -22.12 -11.48 53.33
C ARG A 59 -22.42 -11.89 51.90
N LEU A 60 -21.43 -12.35 51.13
CA LEU A 60 -21.62 -12.80 49.74
C LEU A 60 -22.72 -13.88 49.62
N LEU A 61 -22.67 -14.89 50.48
CA LEU A 61 -23.68 -15.97 50.54
C LEU A 61 -25.05 -15.50 51.08
N ALA A 62 -25.10 -14.44 51.89
CA ALA A 62 -26.36 -13.89 52.41
C ALA A 62 -27.00 -12.86 51.47
N THR A 63 -26.20 -12.18 50.63
CA THR A 63 -26.67 -11.35 49.51
C THR A 63 -27.08 -12.16 48.29
N ASP A 64 -27.10 -13.48 48.39
CA ASP A 64 -27.79 -14.39 47.47
C ASP A 64 -29.19 -14.83 47.97
N PRO A 65 -30.19 -13.94 48.18
CA PRO A 65 -31.54 -14.41 48.46
C PRO A 65 -32.32 -14.83 47.20
N LEU A 66 -31.79 -14.63 45.97
CA LEU A 66 -32.58 -14.69 44.74
C LEU A 66 -31.79 -15.02 43.45
N ALA A 67 -30.76 -15.89 43.45
CA ALA A 67 -30.07 -16.35 42.23
C ALA A 67 -31.01 -16.60 41.02
N GLY A 68 -32.23 -17.12 41.23
CA GLY A 68 -33.20 -17.31 40.14
C GLY A 68 -34.30 -16.24 39.95
N ARG A 69 -34.50 -15.29 40.88
CA ARG A 69 -35.65 -14.35 40.83
C ARG A 69 -35.28 -12.90 40.54
N ALA A 70 -34.05 -12.48 40.84
CA ALA A 70 -33.54 -11.18 40.46
C ALA A 70 -33.08 -11.16 39.00
N LEU A 71 -32.44 -12.24 38.51
CA LEU A 71 -32.15 -12.43 37.09
C LEU A 71 -33.43 -12.46 36.25
N ALA A 72 -34.45 -13.22 36.65
CA ALA A 72 -35.73 -13.26 35.92
C ALA A 72 -36.50 -11.93 35.87
N ALA A 73 -36.12 -10.94 36.68
CA ALA A 73 -36.71 -9.59 36.70
C ALA A 73 -35.80 -8.55 36.03
N ALA A 74 -34.51 -8.84 35.87
CA ALA A 74 -33.60 -8.07 35.05
C ALA A 74 -33.88 -8.46 33.58
N GLY A 75 -34.38 -7.52 32.79
CA GLY A 75 -34.57 -7.78 31.36
C GLY A 75 -33.24 -8.10 30.68
N LEU A 76 -33.30 -8.83 29.56
CA LEU A 76 -32.16 -9.01 28.64
C LEU A 76 -31.76 -7.70 27.94
N ASP A 77 -32.51 -6.63 28.19
CA ASP A 77 -32.38 -5.30 27.58
C ASP A 77 -31.06 -4.55 27.94
N ASP A 78 -30.15 -5.15 28.71
CA ASP A 78 -28.83 -4.60 29.09
C ASP A 78 -27.79 -5.72 29.02
N VAL A 79 -26.69 -5.49 28.31
CA VAL A 79 -25.60 -6.47 28.13
C VAL A 79 -24.96 -6.89 29.45
N ARG A 80 -25.01 -6.06 30.49
CA ARG A 80 -24.60 -6.49 31.84
C ARG A 80 -25.51 -7.58 32.39
N ASN A 81 -26.80 -7.51 32.11
CA ASN A 81 -27.75 -8.55 32.47
C ASN A 81 -27.52 -9.78 31.58
N SER A 82 -27.23 -9.62 30.28
CA SER A 82 -26.90 -10.74 29.38
C SER A 82 -25.61 -11.45 29.80
N LEU A 83 -24.55 -10.72 30.19
CA LEU A 83 -23.33 -11.29 30.76
C LEU A 83 -23.61 -12.02 32.08
N THR A 84 -24.43 -11.42 32.95
CA THR A 84 -24.88 -12.03 34.20
C THR A 84 -25.70 -13.31 33.96
N HIS A 85 -26.53 -13.34 32.91
CA HIS A 85 -27.28 -14.50 32.46
C HIS A 85 -26.36 -15.59 31.92
N VAL A 86 -25.36 -15.27 31.09
CA VAL A 86 -24.37 -16.25 30.61
C VAL A 86 -23.56 -16.85 31.77
N MET A 87 -23.12 -16.01 32.71
CA MET A 87 -22.41 -16.47 33.91
C MET A 87 -23.26 -17.37 34.80
N HIS A 88 -24.54 -17.02 35.00
CA HIS A 88 -25.46 -17.77 35.85
C HIS A 88 -26.00 -19.04 35.18
N ASP A 89 -26.52 -18.92 33.96
CA ASP A 89 -27.23 -19.99 33.26
C ASP A 89 -26.25 -20.93 32.50
N GLY A 90 -25.10 -20.42 32.06
CA GLY A 90 -24.06 -21.20 31.37
C GLY A 90 -23.06 -21.89 32.30
N TYR A 91 -22.66 -21.21 33.38
CA TYR A 91 -21.60 -21.72 34.29
C TYR A 91 -22.06 -21.94 35.74
N GLY A 92 -23.32 -21.63 36.07
CA GLY A 92 -23.87 -21.81 37.42
C GLY A 92 -23.36 -20.80 38.45
N TRP A 93 -22.78 -19.68 38.01
CA TRP A 93 -22.15 -18.71 38.90
C TRP A 93 -23.15 -17.69 39.46
N ALA A 94 -22.99 -17.34 40.73
CA ALA A 94 -23.68 -16.20 41.32
C ALA A 94 -22.86 -14.94 41.03
N VAL A 95 -23.48 -13.96 40.38
CA VAL A 95 -22.85 -12.68 40.03
C VAL A 95 -23.33 -11.58 40.97
N GLN A 96 -22.39 -10.89 41.64
CA GLN A 96 -22.68 -9.73 42.49
C GLN A 96 -21.73 -8.58 42.14
N ALA A 97 -22.13 -7.33 42.37
CA ALA A 97 -21.20 -6.20 42.30
C ALA A 97 -20.10 -6.39 43.36
N ASP A 98 -18.83 -6.36 42.96
CA ASP A 98 -17.70 -6.55 43.88
C ASP A 98 -17.69 -5.42 44.93
N PRO A 99 -17.89 -5.71 46.23
CA PRO A 99 -17.89 -4.70 47.28
C PRO A 99 -16.50 -4.11 47.57
N ARG A 100 -15.43 -4.59 46.93
CA ARG A 100 -14.03 -4.16 47.13
C ARG A 100 -13.37 -3.52 45.91
N ALA A 101 -13.87 -3.76 44.71
CA ALA A 101 -13.30 -3.23 43.47
C ALA A 101 -14.37 -2.50 42.65
N ASP A 102 -14.38 -1.18 42.76
CA ASP A 102 -15.07 -0.31 41.80
C ASP A 102 -14.06 0.27 40.79
N ASP A 103 -13.07 -0.54 40.42
CA ASP A 103 -12.09 -0.17 39.39
C ASP A 103 -12.50 -0.81 38.06
N PRO A 104 -13.12 -0.06 37.13
CA PRO A 104 -13.51 -0.58 35.81
C PRO A 104 -12.31 -0.92 34.90
N THR A 105 -11.07 -0.80 35.39
CA THR A 105 -9.85 -1.09 34.64
C THR A 105 -9.26 -2.48 34.86
N VAL A 106 -9.87 -3.30 35.75
CA VAL A 106 -9.39 -4.66 36.03
C VAL A 106 -10.38 -5.67 35.43
N VAL A 107 -9.93 -6.42 34.42
CA VAL A 107 -10.69 -7.53 33.81
C VAL A 107 -10.26 -8.84 34.41
N THR A 108 -11.22 -9.62 34.92
CA THR A 108 -10.99 -10.94 35.52
C THR A 108 -11.02 -12.06 34.48
N ALA A 109 -10.47 -13.23 34.81
CA ALA A 109 -10.54 -14.41 33.95
C ALA A 109 -11.99 -14.83 33.71
N GLU A 110 -12.84 -14.73 34.73
CA GLU A 110 -14.27 -15.04 34.66
C GLU A 110 -15.02 -14.09 33.71
N GLU A 111 -14.73 -12.78 33.76
CA GLU A 111 -15.28 -11.79 32.83
C GLU A 111 -14.81 -12.06 31.38
N ALA A 112 -13.55 -12.45 31.19
CA ALA A 112 -13.02 -12.82 29.88
C ALA A 112 -13.72 -14.06 29.29
N ARG A 113 -13.93 -15.12 30.08
CA ARG A 113 -14.69 -16.31 29.65
C ARG A 113 -16.14 -15.95 29.29
N ALA A 114 -16.80 -15.18 30.16
CA ALA A 114 -18.19 -14.79 29.97
C ALA A 114 -18.37 -13.91 28.72
N LEU A 115 -17.44 -13.00 28.45
CA LEU A 115 -17.46 -12.18 27.24
C LEU A 115 -17.26 -13.04 25.97
N GLY A 116 -16.33 -13.99 25.99
CA GLY A 116 -16.14 -14.94 24.88
C GLY A 116 -17.41 -15.74 24.58
N ALA A 117 -18.04 -16.29 25.62
CA ALA A 117 -19.28 -17.04 25.49
C ALA A 117 -20.45 -16.15 25.03
N MET A 118 -20.56 -14.93 25.56
CA MET A 118 -21.61 -13.98 25.18
C MET A 118 -21.50 -13.58 23.71
N LEU A 119 -20.31 -13.30 23.19
CA LEU A 119 -20.14 -12.98 21.78
C LEU A 119 -20.40 -14.20 20.89
N SER A 120 -19.99 -15.39 21.33
CA SER A 120 -20.13 -16.62 20.54
C SER A 120 -21.54 -17.22 20.55
N GLN A 121 -22.32 -17.03 21.62
CA GLN A 121 -23.61 -17.70 21.83
C GLN A 121 -24.78 -16.73 22.05
N GLY A 122 -24.50 -15.48 22.39
CA GLY A 122 -25.50 -14.44 22.63
C GLY A 122 -26.09 -13.85 21.34
N ASP A 123 -27.19 -13.12 21.50
CA ASP A 123 -27.82 -12.39 20.40
C ASP A 123 -27.03 -11.11 20.10
N LEU A 124 -26.32 -11.09 18.98
CA LEU A 124 -25.55 -9.92 18.55
C LEU A 124 -26.46 -8.72 18.25
N ASP A 125 -27.74 -8.93 17.90
CA ASP A 125 -28.67 -7.84 17.65
C ASP A 125 -28.99 -7.06 18.93
N GLU A 126 -29.02 -7.73 20.10
CA GLU A 126 -29.17 -7.08 21.40
C GLU A 126 -27.95 -6.21 21.73
N LEU A 127 -26.74 -6.71 21.47
CA LEU A 127 -25.50 -5.94 21.66
C LEU A 127 -25.45 -4.73 20.71
N LEU A 128 -25.89 -4.89 19.46
CA LEU A 128 -25.98 -3.83 18.46
C LEU A 128 -27.09 -2.81 18.73
N ALA A 129 -28.05 -3.12 19.62
CA ALA A 129 -29.09 -2.18 20.02
C ALA A 129 -28.65 -1.24 21.15
N ASP A 130 -27.56 -1.55 21.88
CA ASP A 130 -27.06 -0.79 23.03
C ASP A 130 -25.63 -0.23 22.83
N PRO A 131 -25.48 1.06 22.48
CA PRO A 131 -24.19 1.72 22.31
C PRO A 131 -23.30 1.74 23.55
N ALA A 132 -23.88 1.76 24.75
CA ALA A 132 -23.10 1.78 25.97
C ALA A 132 -22.45 0.41 26.21
N ALA A 133 -23.21 -0.65 25.97
CA ALA A 133 -22.71 -2.01 26.02
C ALA A 133 -21.64 -2.30 24.96
N PHE A 134 -21.86 -1.82 23.74
CA PHE A 134 -20.92 -2.00 22.63
C PHE A 134 -19.56 -1.36 22.95
N ASN A 135 -19.56 -0.13 23.46
CA ASN A 135 -18.35 0.57 23.89
C ASN A 135 -17.67 -0.11 25.09
N TRP A 136 -18.46 -0.66 26.02
CA TRP A 136 -17.92 -1.42 27.13
C TRP A 136 -17.21 -2.69 26.64
N ALA A 137 -17.82 -3.45 25.72
CA ALA A 137 -17.22 -4.66 25.15
C ALA A 137 -15.88 -4.36 24.46
N ALA A 138 -15.82 -3.28 23.66
CA ALA A 138 -14.57 -2.83 23.04
C ALA A 138 -13.47 -2.56 24.08
N ALA A 139 -13.80 -1.84 25.16
CA ALA A 139 -12.84 -1.55 26.22
C ALA A 139 -12.38 -2.81 26.97
N GLN A 140 -13.25 -3.81 27.16
CA GLN A 140 -12.85 -5.07 27.78
C GLN A 140 -11.90 -5.88 26.89
N LEU A 141 -12.16 -5.95 25.59
CA LEU A 141 -11.31 -6.65 24.62
C LEU A 141 -9.90 -6.06 24.59
N GLU A 142 -9.76 -4.75 24.72
CA GLU A 142 -8.44 -4.09 24.83
C GLU A 142 -7.63 -4.60 26.03
N TRP A 143 -8.25 -4.70 27.21
CA TRP A 143 -7.58 -5.25 28.40
C TRP A 143 -7.29 -6.74 28.28
N ILE A 144 -8.20 -7.53 27.70
CA ILE A 144 -8.03 -8.97 27.48
C ILE A 144 -6.84 -9.23 26.56
N ALA A 145 -6.70 -8.45 25.49
CA ALA A 145 -5.60 -8.58 24.52
C ALA A 145 -4.22 -8.30 25.15
N GLN A 146 -4.15 -7.48 26.21
CA GLN A 146 -2.88 -7.16 26.86
C GLN A 146 -2.36 -8.27 27.79
N ASP A 147 -3.21 -9.22 28.21
CA ASP A 147 -2.82 -10.34 29.07
C ASP A 147 -3.05 -11.70 28.36
N PRO A 148 -1.98 -12.42 27.99
CA PRO A 148 -2.08 -13.74 27.36
C PRO A 148 -2.92 -14.75 28.15
N ARG A 149 -3.00 -14.62 29.48
CA ARG A 149 -3.84 -15.49 30.30
C ARG A 149 -5.32 -15.18 30.11
N LEU A 150 -5.70 -13.91 30.08
CA LEU A 150 -7.08 -13.49 29.83
C LEU A 150 -7.49 -13.83 28.40
N THR A 151 -6.60 -13.61 27.43
CA THR A 151 -6.79 -14.01 26.03
C THR A 151 -7.07 -15.52 25.92
N ALA A 152 -6.30 -16.37 26.60
CA ALA A 152 -6.52 -17.81 26.58
C ALA A 152 -7.91 -18.20 27.15
N GLU A 153 -8.34 -17.53 28.22
CA GLU A 153 -9.65 -17.78 28.84
C GLU A 153 -10.81 -17.30 27.96
N PHE A 154 -10.67 -16.15 27.30
CA PHE A 154 -11.62 -15.65 26.31
C PHE A 154 -11.74 -16.63 25.13
N MET A 155 -10.61 -16.99 24.51
CA MET A 155 -10.60 -17.83 23.31
C MET A 155 -11.09 -19.26 23.59
N ALA A 156 -10.87 -19.78 24.80
CA ALA A 156 -11.42 -21.08 25.21
C ALA A 156 -12.96 -21.12 25.28
N ASN A 157 -13.63 -19.96 25.23
CA ASN A 157 -15.09 -19.85 25.31
C ASN A 157 -15.68 -19.04 24.13
N CYS A 158 -14.86 -18.65 23.17
CA CYS A 158 -15.28 -18.03 21.92
C CYS A 158 -15.20 -19.08 20.80
N ASP A 159 -16.21 -19.94 20.73
CA ASP A 159 -16.19 -21.14 19.88
C ASP A 159 -16.20 -20.82 18.37
N ASP A 160 -16.72 -19.65 17.98
CA ASP A 160 -16.90 -19.27 16.57
C ASP A 160 -16.63 -17.77 16.34
N LEU A 161 -15.35 -17.39 16.45
CA LEU A 161 -14.90 -16.02 16.23
C LEU A 161 -15.19 -15.54 14.80
N ALA A 162 -15.00 -16.41 13.80
CA ALA A 162 -15.25 -16.12 12.39
C ALA A 162 -16.69 -15.65 12.15
N ARG A 163 -17.68 -16.36 12.70
CA ARG A 163 -19.10 -15.98 12.61
C ARG A 163 -19.39 -14.64 13.28
N VAL A 164 -18.78 -14.37 14.43
CA VAL A 164 -18.96 -13.09 15.14
C VAL A 164 -18.43 -11.93 14.29
N VAL A 165 -17.23 -12.07 13.75
CA VAL A 165 -16.63 -11.05 12.89
C VAL A 165 -17.45 -10.85 11.61
N ASP A 166 -17.91 -11.94 10.98
CA ASP A 166 -18.72 -11.87 9.77
C ASP A 166 -20.06 -11.15 10.00
N ALA A 167 -20.74 -11.45 11.12
CA ALA A 167 -21.98 -10.76 11.49
C ALA A 167 -21.77 -9.26 11.77
N LEU A 168 -20.70 -8.91 12.50
CA LEU A 168 -20.36 -7.51 12.78
C LEU A 168 -19.98 -6.75 11.50
N ALA A 169 -19.19 -7.36 10.62
CA ALA A 169 -18.80 -6.76 9.35
C ALA A 169 -20.00 -6.59 8.40
N LEU A 170 -20.91 -7.57 8.35
CA LEU A 170 -22.17 -7.43 7.60
C LEU A 170 -22.98 -6.23 8.10
N ARG A 171 -23.06 -6.06 9.42
CA ARG A 171 -23.76 -4.91 10.01
C ARG A 171 -23.07 -3.58 9.74
N ARG A 172 -21.74 -3.55 9.81
CA ARG A 172 -20.91 -2.39 9.45
C ARG A 172 -21.22 -1.93 8.03
N MET A 173 -21.21 -2.87 7.07
CA MET A 173 -21.55 -2.61 5.67
C MET A 173 -22.96 -2.05 5.49
N GLU A 174 -23.95 -2.56 6.23
CA GLU A 174 -25.31 -2.03 6.19
C GLU A 174 -25.41 -0.58 6.70
N LEU A 175 -24.59 -0.22 7.69
CA LEU A 175 -24.57 1.12 8.29
C LEU A 175 -23.79 2.13 7.45
N ASP A 176 -22.90 1.69 6.56
CA ASP A 176 -22.19 2.55 5.60
C ASP A 176 -23.11 3.02 4.45
N ALA A 177 -24.30 2.43 4.29
CA ALA A 177 -25.26 2.88 3.28
C ALA A 177 -25.82 4.30 3.62
N PRO A 178 -25.95 5.23 2.65
CA PRO A 178 -26.35 6.62 2.89
C PRO A 178 -27.70 6.82 3.61
N THR A 179 -28.58 5.82 3.52
CA THR A 179 -29.92 5.84 4.12
C THR A 179 -29.99 5.11 5.46
N ALA A 180 -28.90 4.49 5.89
CA ALA A 180 -28.88 3.71 7.11
C ALA A 180 -28.92 4.63 8.33
N SER A 181 -29.70 4.24 9.32
CA SER A 181 -29.72 4.86 10.63
C SER A 181 -29.82 3.75 11.68
N GLY A 182 -29.01 3.88 12.73
CA GLY A 182 -28.94 2.91 13.80
C GLY A 182 -28.39 3.56 15.06
N PRO A 183 -28.58 2.91 16.22
CA PRO A 183 -28.02 3.39 17.49
C PRO A 183 -26.48 3.30 17.52
N ILE A 184 -25.89 2.39 16.73
CA ILE A 184 -24.44 2.14 16.60
C ILE A 184 -23.91 2.72 15.29
N THR A 185 -22.67 3.22 15.32
CA THR A 185 -21.95 3.71 14.13
C THR A 185 -20.94 2.68 13.59
N PRO A 186 -20.55 2.76 12.30
CA PRO A 186 -19.48 1.92 11.74
C PRO A 186 -18.18 1.97 12.57
N GLY A 187 -17.78 3.17 13.00
CA GLY A 187 -16.57 3.34 13.81
C GLY A 187 -16.65 2.67 15.19
N GLN A 188 -17.83 2.49 15.77
CA GLN A 188 -17.96 1.69 17.00
C GLN A 188 -17.74 0.22 16.71
N ILE A 189 -18.30 -0.31 15.61
CA ILE A 189 -18.08 -1.70 15.17
C ILE A 189 -16.58 -1.95 14.94
N ASP A 190 -15.90 -1.00 14.30
CA ASP A 190 -14.46 -1.06 14.06
C ASP A 190 -13.64 -1.18 15.38
N LEU A 191 -14.09 -0.56 16.48
CA LEU A 191 -13.43 -0.70 17.79
C LEU A 191 -13.56 -2.11 18.38
N VAL A 192 -14.74 -2.74 18.26
CA VAL A 192 -14.93 -4.13 18.74
C VAL A 192 -14.16 -5.10 17.86
N ILE A 193 -14.20 -4.95 16.54
CA ILE A 193 -13.42 -5.79 15.62
C ILE A 193 -11.93 -5.63 15.89
N GLY A 194 -11.44 -4.40 16.14
CA GLY A 194 -10.04 -4.17 16.53
C GLY A 194 -9.67 -4.82 17.86
N GLY A 195 -10.56 -4.80 18.85
CA GLY A 195 -10.38 -5.55 20.09
C GLY A 195 -10.27 -7.06 19.84
N LEU A 196 -11.14 -7.63 18.99
CA LEU A 196 -11.11 -9.05 18.62
C LEU A 196 -9.83 -9.41 17.85
N ALA A 197 -9.39 -8.55 16.93
CA ALA A 197 -8.13 -8.72 16.20
C ALA A 197 -6.92 -8.71 17.15
N ALA A 198 -6.90 -7.82 18.14
CA ALA A 198 -5.83 -7.77 19.14
C ALA A 198 -5.79 -9.02 20.04
N VAL A 199 -6.97 -9.53 20.46
CA VAL A 199 -7.08 -10.79 21.21
C VAL A 199 -6.60 -11.97 20.35
N TRP A 200 -7.00 -12.03 19.09
CA TRP A 200 -6.56 -13.06 18.16
C TRP A 200 -5.04 -13.02 17.95
N ASN A 201 -4.46 -11.84 17.71
CA ASN A 201 -3.00 -11.66 17.56
C ASN A 201 -2.25 -12.25 18.76
N THR A 202 -2.74 -11.95 19.96
CA THR A 202 -2.14 -12.43 21.22
C THR A 202 -2.31 -13.94 21.37
N HIS A 203 -3.44 -14.49 20.93
CA HIS A 203 -3.73 -15.92 20.97
C HIS A 203 -2.81 -16.74 20.06
N VAL A 204 -2.58 -16.27 18.83
CA VAL A 204 -1.68 -16.95 17.87
C VAL A 204 -0.20 -16.73 18.18
N GLY A 205 0.12 -15.94 19.22
CA GLY A 205 1.47 -15.75 19.74
C GLY A 205 2.20 -14.52 19.20
N GLY A 206 1.50 -13.62 18.50
CA GLY A 206 2.07 -12.49 17.78
C GLY A 206 2.82 -12.94 16.52
N HIS A 207 2.73 -12.15 15.47
CA HIS A 207 3.49 -12.38 14.25
C HIS A 207 4.91 -11.82 14.47
N ASP A 208 5.81 -12.63 15.03
CA ASP A 208 7.20 -12.23 15.26
C ASP A 208 7.85 -11.90 13.89
N ALA A 209 8.11 -10.61 13.65
CA ALA A 209 8.74 -10.07 12.44
C ALA A 209 10.11 -10.70 12.11
N ASN A 210 10.71 -11.45 13.05
CA ASN A 210 12.00 -12.13 12.87
C ASN A 210 11.89 -13.60 12.45
N THR A 211 10.68 -14.18 12.38
CA THR A 211 10.46 -15.57 11.94
C THR A 211 9.96 -15.69 10.50
N ALA A 212 9.60 -14.59 9.85
CA ALA A 212 9.26 -14.54 8.44
C ALA A 212 10.53 -14.47 7.57
N THR A 213 11.27 -15.57 7.51
CA THR A 213 12.25 -15.78 6.43
C THR A 213 11.50 -16.18 5.16
N ASP A 214 11.42 -15.29 4.18
CA ASP A 214 11.11 -15.52 2.75
C ASP A 214 9.84 -16.30 2.35
N ALA A 215 8.96 -16.65 3.28
CA ALA A 215 7.69 -17.33 2.99
C ALA A 215 6.50 -16.45 3.39
N ALA A 216 5.60 -16.23 2.43
CA ALA A 216 4.24 -15.77 2.67
C ALA A 216 3.63 -16.57 3.83
N LEU A 217 3.14 -15.88 4.85
CA LEU A 217 2.39 -16.51 5.93
C LEU A 217 1.03 -16.94 5.39
N ASP A 218 0.69 -18.22 5.57
CA ASP A 218 -0.63 -18.77 5.26
C ASP A 218 -1.71 -17.95 5.98
N PRO A 219 -2.72 -17.38 5.28
CA PRO A 219 -3.79 -16.60 5.91
C PRO A 219 -4.55 -17.36 6.99
N ALA A 220 -4.56 -18.68 6.99
CA ALA A 220 -5.14 -19.48 8.06
C ALA A 220 -4.41 -19.33 9.40
N VAL A 221 -3.18 -18.79 9.39
CA VAL A 221 -2.40 -18.42 10.58
C VAL A 221 -2.78 -17.01 11.05
N VAL A 222 -3.15 -16.12 10.12
CA VAL A 222 -3.41 -14.70 10.38
C VAL A 222 -4.88 -14.43 10.72
N LEU A 223 -5.81 -15.09 10.03
CA LEU A 223 -7.26 -14.88 10.14
C LEU A 223 -7.95 -16.06 10.84
N PRO A 224 -8.98 -15.81 11.67
CA PRO A 224 -9.77 -16.88 12.28
C PRO A 224 -10.71 -17.53 11.24
N ASP A 225 -10.42 -18.78 10.87
CA ASP A 225 -11.18 -19.57 9.87
C ASP A 225 -11.58 -18.74 8.62
N PRO A 226 -10.60 -18.38 7.76
CA PRO A 226 -10.86 -17.57 6.55
C PRO A 226 -11.82 -18.26 5.57
N GLY A 227 -12.05 -19.58 5.72
CA GLY A 227 -13.04 -20.31 4.95
C GLY A 227 -14.48 -19.91 5.29
N ALA A 228 -14.74 -19.61 6.56
CA ALA A 228 -16.06 -19.28 7.10
C ALA A 228 -16.41 -17.79 7.01
N MET A 229 -15.41 -16.90 6.85
CA MET A 229 -15.62 -15.46 6.73
C MET A 229 -15.87 -15.03 5.27
N SER A 230 -16.72 -14.02 5.07
CA SER A 230 -16.79 -13.29 3.79
C SER A 230 -15.50 -12.48 3.56
N PRO A 231 -15.09 -12.21 2.29
CA PRO A 231 -13.90 -11.41 2.03
C PRO A 231 -13.98 -10.00 2.63
N TYR A 232 -15.18 -9.41 2.68
CA TYR A 232 -15.41 -8.14 3.37
C TYR A 232 -15.09 -8.22 4.87
N ALA A 233 -15.57 -9.26 5.56
CA ALA A 233 -15.26 -9.46 6.97
C ALA A 233 -13.76 -9.70 7.21
N GLN A 234 -13.11 -10.43 6.30
CA GLN A 234 -11.66 -10.63 6.33
C GLN A 234 -10.92 -9.30 6.17
N ALA A 235 -11.34 -8.44 5.24
CA ALA A 235 -10.74 -7.13 5.02
C ALA A 235 -10.89 -6.20 6.23
N VAL A 236 -12.07 -6.13 6.85
CA VAL A 236 -12.30 -5.32 8.06
C VAL A 236 -11.44 -5.82 9.22
N PHE A 237 -11.33 -7.15 9.39
CA PHE A 237 -10.50 -7.76 10.44
C PHE A 237 -9.00 -7.53 10.18
N LEU A 238 -8.53 -7.80 8.96
CA LEU A 238 -7.13 -7.62 8.56
C LEU A 238 -6.68 -6.16 8.73
N ARG A 239 -7.54 -5.19 8.38
CA ARG A 239 -7.24 -3.76 8.57
C ARG A 239 -7.00 -3.39 10.04
N ALA A 240 -7.64 -4.10 10.96
CA ALA A 240 -7.48 -3.87 12.40
C ALA A 240 -6.30 -4.63 13.02
N MET A 241 -5.62 -5.47 12.24
CA MET A 241 -4.45 -6.23 12.66
C MET A 241 -3.17 -5.39 12.55
N ASP A 242 -2.32 -5.48 13.57
CA ASP A 242 -1.00 -4.86 13.56
C ASP A 242 0.02 -5.84 12.95
N LEU A 243 0.09 -5.83 11.62
CA LEU A 243 0.96 -6.70 10.82
C LEU A 243 2.08 -5.89 10.15
N ASP A 244 3.19 -6.55 9.87
CA ASP A 244 4.20 -5.98 8.98
C ASP A 244 3.68 -5.85 7.54
N ALA A 245 4.32 -4.96 6.77
CA ALA A 245 3.95 -4.63 5.41
C ALA A 245 3.83 -5.84 4.47
N ALA A 246 4.77 -6.79 4.54
CA ALA A 246 4.79 -7.94 3.64
C ALA A 246 3.67 -8.94 3.97
N THR A 247 3.48 -9.22 5.26
CA THR A 247 2.37 -10.08 5.72
C THR A 247 1.02 -9.48 5.38
N PHE A 248 0.83 -8.17 5.64
CA PHE A 248 -0.42 -7.49 5.29
C PHE A 248 -0.71 -7.58 3.78
N ALA A 249 0.29 -7.27 2.95
CA ALA A 249 0.16 -7.33 1.49
C ALA A 249 -0.20 -8.74 0.99
N SER A 250 0.49 -9.77 1.49
CA SER A 250 0.23 -11.17 1.11
C SER A 250 -1.19 -11.61 1.43
N VAL A 251 -1.67 -11.34 2.65
CA VAL A 251 -3.02 -11.73 3.06
C VAL A 251 -4.07 -10.89 2.32
N ALA A 252 -3.79 -9.61 2.05
CA ALA A 252 -4.68 -8.76 1.26
C ALA A 252 -4.87 -9.29 -0.18
N VAL A 253 -3.80 -9.75 -0.83
CA VAL A 253 -3.87 -10.39 -2.16
C VAL A 253 -4.77 -11.63 -2.11
N GLU A 254 -4.58 -12.54 -1.15
CA GLU A 254 -5.39 -13.76 -1.05
C GLU A 254 -6.88 -13.47 -0.77
N ILE A 255 -7.19 -12.48 0.07
CA ILE A 255 -8.57 -12.03 0.30
C ILE A 255 -9.20 -11.54 -1.01
N LEU A 256 -8.46 -10.75 -1.79
CA LEU A 256 -8.97 -10.15 -3.02
C LEU A 256 -9.04 -11.14 -4.18
N GLU A 257 -8.14 -12.12 -4.26
CA GLU A 257 -8.28 -13.27 -5.15
C GLU A 257 -9.58 -14.04 -4.86
N ARG A 258 -9.86 -14.31 -3.58
CA ARG A 258 -11.10 -14.96 -3.17
C ARG A 258 -12.32 -14.10 -3.49
N TRP A 259 -12.23 -12.78 -3.31
CA TRP A 259 -13.30 -11.85 -3.67
C TRP A 259 -13.57 -11.87 -5.17
N LEU A 260 -12.53 -11.76 -6.01
CA LEU A 260 -12.62 -11.80 -7.47
C LEU A 260 -13.20 -13.12 -7.98
N MET A 261 -12.78 -14.25 -7.38
CA MET A 261 -13.31 -15.57 -7.72
C MET A 261 -14.75 -15.79 -7.23
N ALA A 262 -15.21 -14.99 -6.26
CA ALA A 262 -16.60 -14.99 -5.79
C ALA A 262 -17.52 -14.15 -6.69
N GLU A 263 -17.00 -13.23 -7.51
CA GLU A 263 -17.78 -12.50 -8.52
C GLU A 263 -18.33 -13.48 -9.57
N GLY A 264 -19.63 -13.77 -9.46
CA GLY A 264 -20.33 -14.81 -10.24
C GLY A 264 -21.25 -15.70 -9.39
N GLY A 265 -21.20 -15.59 -8.06
CA GLY A 265 -22.04 -16.28 -7.10
C GLY A 265 -22.15 -15.54 -5.77
N SER A 266 -22.97 -16.01 -4.83
CA SER A 266 -23.33 -15.34 -3.57
C SER A 266 -22.21 -15.17 -2.52
N GLY A 267 -20.93 -15.16 -2.93
CA GLY A 267 -19.76 -15.21 -2.03
C GLY A 267 -19.16 -13.85 -1.64
N ALA A 268 -19.43 -12.79 -2.40
CA ALA A 268 -19.01 -11.41 -2.09
C ALA A 268 -20.26 -10.56 -1.81
N PRO A 269 -20.68 -10.42 -0.54
CA PRO A 269 -21.94 -9.75 -0.19
C PRO A 269 -21.91 -8.23 -0.42
N ASP A 270 -20.71 -7.67 -0.58
CA ASP A 270 -20.37 -6.27 -0.81
C ASP A 270 -20.31 -5.87 -2.29
N ALA A 271 -20.16 -6.82 -3.23
CA ALA A 271 -20.03 -6.55 -4.67
C ALA A 271 -21.22 -5.80 -5.31
N PHE A 272 -22.38 -5.76 -4.64
CA PHE A 272 -23.58 -5.07 -5.13
C PHE A 272 -24.19 -4.11 -4.11
N ARG A 273 -23.46 -3.78 -3.03
CA ARG A 273 -23.95 -2.90 -1.97
C ARG A 273 -23.31 -1.52 -2.05
N PRO A 274 -24.07 -0.44 -1.81
CA PRO A 274 -23.50 0.90 -1.78
C PRO A 274 -22.60 1.07 -0.54
N GLY A 275 -21.39 1.58 -0.75
CA GLY A 275 -20.37 1.79 0.30
C GLY A 275 -19.00 1.26 -0.14
N PRO A 276 -17.96 1.41 0.70
CA PRO A 276 -16.65 0.84 0.40
C PRO A 276 -16.74 -0.69 0.42
N ASN A 277 -16.17 -1.34 -0.57
CA ASN A 277 -16.08 -2.80 -0.65
C ASN A 277 -14.81 -3.33 0.06
N ALA A 278 -14.57 -4.64 0.02
CA ALA A 278 -13.41 -5.27 0.63
C ALA A 278 -12.08 -4.67 0.11
N ALA A 279 -12.00 -4.40 -1.20
CA ALA A 279 -10.81 -3.83 -1.82
C ALA A 279 -10.55 -2.40 -1.36
N ASP A 280 -11.57 -1.53 -1.33
CA ASP A 280 -11.41 -0.15 -0.89
C ASP A 280 -10.89 -0.06 0.55
N LEU A 281 -11.37 -0.97 1.43
CA LEU A 281 -10.91 -1.03 2.82
C LEU A 281 -9.42 -1.41 2.93
N LEU A 282 -8.97 -2.36 2.11
CA LEU A 282 -7.58 -2.80 2.07
C LEU A 282 -6.69 -1.75 1.40
N PHE A 283 -7.12 -1.18 0.28
CA PHE A 283 -6.38 -0.15 -0.44
C PHE A 283 -6.23 1.12 0.39
N ALA A 284 -7.26 1.54 1.12
CA ALA A 284 -7.15 2.66 2.05
C ALA A 284 -6.05 2.43 3.10
N ARG A 285 -5.86 1.18 3.56
CA ARG A 285 -4.77 0.84 4.49
C ARG A 285 -3.41 0.76 3.81
N LEU A 286 -3.32 0.22 2.60
CA LEU A 286 -2.08 0.18 1.82
C LEU A 286 -1.55 1.58 1.49
N VAL A 287 -2.43 2.54 1.19
CA VAL A 287 -2.04 3.94 0.92
C VAL A 287 -1.39 4.61 2.14
N GLU A 288 -1.69 4.14 3.35
CA GLU A 288 -1.06 4.64 4.59
C GLU A 288 0.37 4.09 4.82
N ASP A 289 0.76 3.02 4.13
CA ASP A 289 2.06 2.36 4.29
C ASP A 289 2.72 2.06 2.93
N PRO A 290 3.67 2.89 2.47
CA PRO A 290 4.36 2.70 1.19
C PRO A 290 5.05 1.35 1.05
N ALA A 291 5.57 0.76 2.13
CA ALA A 291 6.22 -0.54 2.09
C ALA A 291 5.21 -1.66 1.84
N ALA A 292 4.00 -1.55 2.42
CA ALA A 292 2.92 -2.49 2.18
C ALA A 292 2.37 -2.34 0.75
N ALA A 293 2.20 -1.10 0.26
CA ALA A 293 1.80 -0.85 -1.12
C ALA A 293 2.80 -1.44 -2.13
N ALA A 294 4.11 -1.33 -1.86
CA ALA A 294 5.14 -1.90 -2.72
C ALA A 294 5.11 -3.44 -2.73
N ALA A 295 5.06 -4.07 -1.55
CA ALA A 295 4.91 -5.52 -1.45
C ALA A 295 3.64 -6.01 -2.16
N PHE A 296 2.53 -5.28 -2.00
CA PHE A 296 1.27 -5.59 -2.66
C PHE A 296 1.38 -5.45 -4.18
N ALA A 297 1.98 -4.37 -4.69
CA ALA A 297 2.13 -4.15 -6.13
C ALA A 297 2.92 -5.27 -6.80
N VAL A 298 4.02 -5.71 -6.16
CA VAL A 298 4.83 -6.83 -6.66
C VAL A 298 4.01 -8.12 -6.73
N LEU A 299 3.23 -8.45 -5.70
CA LEU A 299 2.38 -9.64 -5.71
C LEU A 299 1.23 -9.53 -6.72
N ALA A 300 0.60 -8.36 -6.84
CA ALA A 300 -0.48 -8.09 -7.79
C ALA A 300 -0.02 -8.07 -9.25
N ALA A 301 1.29 -8.06 -9.53
CA ALA A 301 1.82 -8.11 -10.89
C ALA A 301 1.40 -9.40 -11.64
N ASP A 302 1.27 -10.52 -10.92
CA ASP A 302 0.87 -11.80 -11.51
C ASP A 302 -0.62 -11.82 -11.90
N GLU A 303 -1.47 -11.08 -11.20
CA GLU A 303 -2.91 -10.96 -11.48
C GLU A 303 -3.39 -9.50 -11.23
N PRO A 304 -3.15 -8.57 -12.18
CA PRO A 304 -3.49 -7.15 -11.99
C PRO A 304 -4.99 -6.86 -11.80
N ALA A 305 -5.87 -7.81 -12.14
CA ALA A 305 -7.29 -7.70 -11.88
C ALA A 305 -7.60 -7.55 -10.38
N ILE A 306 -6.76 -8.12 -9.50
CA ILE A 306 -6.87 -7.95 -8.06
C ILE A 306 -6.84 -6.48 -7.66
N LEU A 307 -6.02 -5.65 -8.34
CA LEU A 307 -5.91 -4.23 -8.05
C LEU A 307 -6.99 -3.41 -8.77
N PHE A 308 -7.21 -3.67 -10.06
CA PHE A 308 -8.00 -2.77 -10.91
C PHE A 308 -9.45 -3.22 -11.16
N ALA A 309 -9.79 -4.49 -10.95
CA ALA A 309 -11.16 -5.00 -11.13
C ALA A 309 -11.93 -5.10 -9.80
N THR A 310 -11.22 -5.15 -8.66
CA THR A 310 -11.88 -5.28 -7.35
C THR A 310 -12.23 -3.95 -6.70
N ALA A 311 -11.67 -2.83 -7.14
CA ALA A 311 -11.89 -1.51 -6.54
C ALA A 311 -13.25 -0.92 -6.92
N GLU A 312 -14.06 -0.51 -5.94
CA GLU A 312 -15.24 0.32 -6.21
C GLU A 312 -14.83 1.81 -6.29
N ASP A 313 -13.77 2.21 -5.57
CA ASP A 313 -13.08 3.51 -5.75
C ASP A 313 -11.77 3.32 -6.56
N PRO A 314 -11.78 3.60 -7.87
CA PRO A 314 -10.60 3.53 -8.72
C PRO A 314 -9.44 4.40 -8.24
N ALA A 315 -9.71 5.51 -7.55
CA ALA A 315 -8.66 6.42 -7.11
C ALA A 315 -7.78 5.79 -6.02
N LEU A 316 -8.33 4.90 -5.19
CA LEU A 316 -7.56 4.16 -4.19
C LEU A 316 -6.64 3.13 -4.86
N ALA A 317 -7.15 2.35 -5.81
CA ALA A 317 -6.34 1.39 -6.56
C ALA A 317 -5.19 2.07 -7.32
N GLN A 318 -5.47 3.20 -7.96
CA GLN A 318 -4.46 4.02 -8.64
C GLN A 318 -3.40 4.54 -7.66
N GLN A 319 -3.80 5.01 -6.47
CA GLN A 319 -2.84 5.45 -5.44
C GLN A 319 -1.95 4.31 -4.94
N VAL A 320 -2.51 3.11 -4.72
CA VAL A 320 -1.73 1.93 -4.34
C VAL A 320 -0.71 1.59 -5.41
N ALA A 321 -1.11 1.58 -6.69
CA ALA A 321 -0.19 1.35 -7.80
C ALA A 321 0.94 2.39 -7.82
N LEU A 322 0.61 3.69 -7.82
CA LEU A 322 1.60 4.77 -7.89
C LEU A 322 2.58 4.75 -6.70
N LEU A 323 2.06 4.54 -5.49
CA LEU A 323 2.88 4.49 -4.29
C LEU A 323 3.78 3.24 -4.29
N GLY A 324 3.19 2.09 -4.60
CA GLY A 324 3.86 0.79 -4.58
C GLY A 324 4.89 0.62 -5.68
N THR A 325 4.75 1.30 -6.82
CA THR A 325 5.73 1.28 -7.91
C THR A 325 6.59 2.54 -7.96
N SER A 326 6.63 3.36 -6.92
CA SER A 326 7.46 4.56 -6.91
C SER A 326 8.95 4.20 -6.76
N PRO A 327 9.89 5.00 -7.32
CA PRO A 327 11.33 4.79 -7.12
C PRO A 327 11.79 4.91 -5.66
N GLU A 328 10.98 5.52 -4.79
CA GLU A 328 11.24 5.58 -3.35
C GLU A 328 10.91 4.24 -2.65
N ALA A 329 10.00 3.46 -3.23
CA ALA A 329 9.49 2.23 -2.64
C ALA A 329 10.12 0.96 -3.26
N LEU A 330 10.38 0.96 -4.57
CA LEU A 330 10.99 -0.16 -5.30
C LEU A 330 12.24 0.28 -6.07
N ALA A 331 13.24 -0.60 -6.07
CA ALA A 331 14.39 -0.45 -6.97
C ALA A 331 13.96 -0.70 -8.43
N THR A 332 14.73 -0.17 -9.38
CA THR A 332 14.43 -0.27 -10.82
C THR A 332 14.17 -1.71 -11.29
N ALA A 333 14.91 -2.70 -10.78
CA ALA A 333 14.72 -4.10 -11.16
C ALA A 333 13.41 -4.70 -10.61
N ASP A 334 13.00 -4.30 -9.40
CA ASP A 334 11.80 -4.84 -8.74
C ASP A 334 10.51 -4.18 -9.27
N ALA A 335 10.62 -2.97 -9.82
CA ALA A 335 9.50 -2.26 -10.44
C ALA A 335 9.11 -2.79 -11.83
N GLU A 336 9.98 -3.58 -12.49
CA GLU A 336 9.77 -4.10 -13.85
C GLU A 336 8.45 -4.86 -13.99
N ALA A 337 8.27 -5.89 -13.16
CA ALA A 337 7.11 -6.77 -13.20
C ALA A 337 5.79 -6.02 -12.95
N PRO A 338 5.61 -5.26 -11.84
CA PRO A 338 4.35 -4.58 -11.58
C PRO A 338 4.03 -3.48 -12.59
N VAL A 339 4.99 -2.62 -12.95
CA VAL A 339 4.73 -1.52 -13.90
C VAL A 339 4.32 -2.08 -15.26
N THR A 340 5.04 -3.08 -15.76
CA THR A 340 4.73 -3.72 -17.04
C THR A 340 3.35 -4.40 -17.01
N ALA A 341 3.08 -5.21 -15.98
CA ALA A 341 1.82 -5.93 -15.85
C ALA A 341 0.62 -4.96 -15.78
N PHE A 342 0.75 -3.85 -15.05
CA PHE A 342 -0.32 -2.87 -14.91
C PHE A 342 -0.61 -2.16 -16.23
N VAL A 343 0.41 -1.67 -16.95
CA VAL A 343 0.20 -1.02 -18.25
C VAL A 343 -0.40 -1.99 -19.27
N GLU A 344 0.10 -3.22 -19.33
CA GLU A 344 -0.43 -4.26 -20.23
C GLU A 344 -1.88 -4.63 -19.90
N TRP A 345 -2.25 -4.67 -18.62
CA TRP A 345 -3.64 -4.94 -18.21
C TRP A 345 -4.59 -3.90 -18.81
N PHE A 346 -4.26 -2.61 -18.73
CA PHE A 346 -5.09 -1.56 -19.34
C PHE A 346 -5.10 -1.67 -20.87
N GLN A 347 -3.96 -1.94 -21.51
CA GLN A 347 -3.88 -2.12 -22.96
C GLN A 347 -4.82 -3.23 -23.46
N ARG A 348 -4.82 -4.39 -22.78
CA ARG A 348 -5.65 -5.54 -23.15
C ARG A 348 -7.12 -5.33 -22.84
N ASN A 349 -7.44 -4.66 -21.74
CA ASN A 349 -8.81 -4.46 -21.29
C ASN A 349 -9.47 -3.20 -21.84
N THR A 350 -8.74 -2.31 -22.51
CA THR A 350 -9.26 -1.07 -23.13
C THR A 350 -10.59 -1.23 -23.89
N PRO A 351 -10.81 -2.28 -24.70
CA PRO A 351 -12.09 -2.48 -25.40
C PRO A 351 -13.30 -2.65 -24.48
N TYR A 352 -13.06 -2.99 -23.21
CA TYR A 352 -14.06 -3.25 -22.18
C TYR A 352 -14.14 -2.12 -21.13
N LEU A 353 -13.17 -1.20 -21.12
CA LEU A 353 -13.14 0.00 -20.29
C LEU A 353 -14.12 1.05 -20.84
N SER A 354 -15.42 0.82 -20.70
CA SER A 354 -16.47 1.74 -21.10
C SER A 354 -16.63 2.86 -20.07
N THR A 355 -16.55 4.12 -20.50
CA THR A 355 -16.88 5.28 -19.64
C THR A 355 -18.36 5.33 -19.21
N ALA A 356 -19.21 4.49 -19.81
CA ALA A 356 -20.63 4.38 -19.47
C ALA A 356 -20.92 3.31 -18.41
N ASP A 357 -19.93 2.47 -18.09
CA ASP A 357 -20.04 1.48 -17.03
C ASP A 357 -19.41 2.03 -15.73
N PRO A 358 -20.21 2.37 -14.71
CA PRO A 358 -19.71 2.99 -13.49
C PRO A 358 -18.79 2.07 -12.67
N THR A 359 -18.74 0.77 -12.96
CA THR A 359 -17.88 -0.20 -12.27
C THR A 359 -16.47 -0.30 -12.86
N TYR A 360 -16.17 0.42 -13.95
CA TYR A 360 -14.82 0.44 -14.52
C TYR A 360 -14.07 1.70 -14.11
N PRO A 361 -12.74 1.60 -13.90
CA PRO A 361 -11.92 2.72 -13.50
C PRO A 361 -12.11 3.87 -14.49
N SER A 362 -12.58 5.01 -14.00
CA SER A 362 -12.60 6.26 -14.75
C SER A 362 -11.33 7.05 -14.42
N GLY A 363 -10.84 7.88 -15.34
CA GLY A 363 -9.61 8.65 -15.11
C GLY A 363 -8.32 7.83 -15.12
N TRP A 364 -8.33 6.61 -15.66
CA TRP A 364 -7.13 5.77 -15.80
C TRP A 364 -6.10 6.35 -16.78
N GLN A 365 -6.52 7.20 -17.72
CA GLN A 365 -5.64 7.76 -18.74
C GLN A 365 -4.52 8.65 -18.14
N PRO A 366 -4.81 9.67 -17.30
CA PRO A 366 -3.77 10.36 -16.55
C PRO A 366 -2.97 9.45 -15.62
N PHE A 367 -3.63 8.50 -14.95
CA PHE A 367 -2.95 7.58 -14.05
C PHE A 367 -1.84 6.77 -14.74
N LEU A 368 -2.08 6.27 -15.96
CA LEU A 368 -1.04 5.52 -16.68
C LEU A 368 0.20 6.38 -16.97
N VAL A 369 0.02 7.67 -17.22
CA VAL A 369 1.15 8.60 -17.41
C VAL A 369 1.91 8.78 -16.10
N ASP A 370 1.20 8.99 -14.99
CA ASP A 370 1.81 9.12 -13.67
C ASP A 370 2.58 7.86 -13.28
N LEU A 371 2.05 6.69 -13.64
CA LEU A 371 2.66 5.38 -13.39
C LEU A 371 3.99 5.22 -14.13
N ILE A 372 4.04 5.58 -15.41
CA ILE A 372 5.26 5.41 -16.22
C ILE A 372 6.24 6.57 -16.09
N ALA A 373 5.81 7.76 -15.63
CA ALA A 373 6.62 8.97 -15.59
C ALA A 373 8.01 8.75 -14.94
N PRO A 374 8.15 8.12 -13.76
CA PRO A 374 9.46 7.87 -13.17
C PRO A 374 10.29 6.78 -13.88
N TRP A 375 9.68 6.02 -14.80
CA TRP A 375 10.22 4.81 -15.42
C TRP A 375 10.41 4.91 -16.94
N THR A 376 10.14 6.08 -17.54
CA THR A 376 10.13 6.30 -19.01
C THR A 376 11.42 5.84 -19.71
N LEU A 377 12.58 5.90 -19.06
CA LEU A 377 13.84 5.39 -19.61
C LEU A 377 13.78 3.90 -19.96
N GLN A 378 13.02 3.10 -19.19
CA GLN A 378 12.90 1.66 -19.39
C GLN A 378 12.12 1.27 -20.65
N PHE A 379 11.42 2.23 -21.26
CA PHE A 379 10.64 2.02 -22.49
C PHE A 379 11.43 2.34 -23.77
N THR A 380 12.75 2.56 -23.69
CA THR A 380 13.60 2.96 -24.83
C THR A 380 14.11 1.79 -25.68
N GLY A 381 13.65 0.56 -25.45
CA GLY A 381 14.09 -0.66 -26.14
C GLY A 381 15.52 -1.12 -25.81
N LEU A 382 16.40 -0.20 -25.41
CA LEU A 382 17.80 -0.44 -25.02
C LEU A 382 17.98 -0.62 -23.50
N ALA A 383 16.92 -0.41 -22.73
CA ALA A 383 16.96 -0.53 -21.28
C ALA A 383 16.87 -2.00 -20.82
N THR A 384 16.93 -2.21 -19.51
CA THR A 384 17.06 -3.56 -18.93
C THR A 384 15.75 -4.34 -18.85
N TRP A 385 14.62 -3.64 -18.79
CA TRP A 385 13.31 -4.27 -18.64
C TRP A 385 12.94 -5.10 -19.86
N GLN A 386 12.40 -6.28 -19.59
CA GLN A 386 11.90 -7.21 -20.59
C GLN A 386 10.38 -7.18 -20.61
N PHE A 387 9.83 -7.05 -21.81
CA PHE A 387 8.40 -6.98 -22.01
C PHE A 387 7.95 -8.26 -22.74
N PRO A 388 7.38 -9.25 -22.02
CA PRO A 388 7.16 -10.58 -22.57
C PRO A 388 6.06 -10.65 -23.64
N TRP A 389 5.15 -9.67 -23.68
CA TRP A 389 3.95 -9.73 -24.51
C TRP A 389 3.83 -8.60 -25.53
N THR A 390 4.41 -7.44 -25.24
CA THR A 390 4.29 -6.23 -26.05
C THR A 390 5.65 -5.54 -26.12
N ALA A 391 6.02 -4.95 -27.25
CA ALA A 391 7.25 -4.15 -27.30
C ALA A 391 7.15 -2.96 -26.33
N PRO A 392 8.25 -2.57 -25.64
CA PRO A 392 8.25 -1.40 -24.74
C PRO A 392 7.71 -0.15 -25.43
N GLU A 393 8.14 0.02 -26.67
CA GLU A 393 7.69 1.01 -27.62
C GLU A 393 6.16 1.08 -27.75
N ASP A 394 5.52 -0.05 -28.03
CA ASP A 394 4.07 -0.14 -28.22
C ASP A 394 3.29 0.19 -26.94
N LEU A 395 3.83 -0.17 -25.77
CA LEU A 395 3.24 0.18 -24.48
C LEU A 395 3.33 1.68 -24.22
N LEU A 396 4.48 2.28 -24.49
CA LEU A 396 4.67 3.71 -24.33
C LEU A 396 3.78 4.50 -25.31
N ALA A 397 3.72 4.06 -26.56
CA ALA A 397 2.83 4.60 -27.56
C ALA A 397 1.36 4.48 -27.12
N PHE A 398 0.96 3.35 -26.53
CA PHE A 398 -0.39 3.17 -25.97
C PHE A 398 -0.71 4.17 -24.84
N VAL A 399 0.19 4.36 -23.88
CA VAL A 399 -0.01 5.29 -22.75
C VAL A 399 -0.10 6.72 -23.27
N ILE A 400 0.81 7.10 -24.15
CA ILE A 400 0.87 8.47 -24.67
C ILE A 400 -0.24 8.70 -25.68
N ALA A 401 -0.80 7.64 -26.26
CA ALA A 401 -1.97 7.71 -27.12
C ALA A 401 -3.23 8.21 -26.39
N GLN A 402 -3.24 8.22 -25.06
CA GLN A 402 -4.43 8.59 -24.29
C GLN A 402 -4.72 10.11 -24.29
N PRO A 403 -5.99 10.52 -24.18
CA PRO A 403 -6.36 11.93 -24.04
C PRO A 403 -5.72 12.56 -22.79
N GLY A 404 -5.12 13.75 -22.94
CA GLY A 404 -4.48 14.48 -21.83
C GLY A 404 -3.09 13.96 -21.43
N ALA A 405 -2.59 12.89 -22.06
CA ALA A 405 -1.34 12.26 -21.66
C ALA A 405 -0.12 13.16 -21.88
N ALA A 406 -0.08 13.90 -22.99
CA ALA A 406 1.02 14.80 -23.31
C ALA A 406 1.06 16.02 -22.38
N GLU A 407 -0.10 16.59 -22.03
CA GLU A 407 -0.20 17.65 -21.02
C GLU A 407 0.27 17.15 -19.65
N ARG A 408 -0.12 15.93 -19.29
CA ARG A 408 0.27 15.33 -18.01
C ARG A 408 1.77 15.05 -17.93
N LEU A 409 2.35 14.42 -18.95
CA LEU A 409 3.79 14.16 -19.04
C LEU A 409 4.61 15.47 -18.99
N THR A 410 4.07 16.55 -19.58
CA THR A 410 4.69 17.89 -19.50
C THR A 410 4.63 18.46 -18.08
N ALA A 411 3.50 18.27 -17.39
CA ALA A 411 3.35 18.70 -16.00
C ALA A 411 4.28 17.92 -15.06
N ASP A 412 4.55 16.65 -15.36
CA ASP A 412 5.38 15.75 -14.56
C ASP A 412 6.86 15.72 -15.03
N ALA A 413 7.31 16.70 -15.82
CA ALA A 413 8.65 16.74 -16.38
C ALA A 413 9.77 16.62 -15.33
N GLU A 414 9.58 17.20 -14.14
CA GLU A 414 10.54 17.08 -13.03
C GLU A 414 10.61 15.65 -12.48
N LEU A 415 9.48 14.93 -12.41
CA LEU A 415 9.44 13.54 -11.98
C LEU A 415 10.09 12.62 -13.01
N VAL A 416 9.80 12.85 -14.29
CA VAL A 416 10.44 12.15 -15.43
C VAL A 416 11.95 12.35 -15.41
N ALA A 417 12.39 13.58 -15.19
CA ALA A 417 13.78 13.96 -15.10
C ALA A 417 14.48 13.28 -13.91
N ALA A 418 13.87 13.31 -12.72
CA ALA A 418 14.39 12.69 -11.51
C ALA A 418 14.48 11.16 -11.62
N GLY A 419 13.45 10.52 -12.18
CA GLY A 419 13.42 9.07 -12.40
C GLY A 419 14.53 8.61 -13.35
N ALA A 420 14.67 9.26 -14.51
CA ALA A 420 15.74 8.96 -15.46
C ALA A 420 17.13 9.18 -14.86
N ALA A 421 17.31 10.28 -14.12
CA ALA A 421 18.54 10.60 -13.38
C ALA A 421 18.92 9.49 -12.39
N GLY A 422 17.96 9.03 -11.58
CA GLY A 422 18.15 7.95 -10.61
C GLY A 422 18.62 6.65 -11.27
N GLN A 423 17.88 6.19 -12.28
CA GLN A 423 18.18 4.94 -12.99
C GLN A 423 19.55 4.95 -13.69
N LEU A 424 19.92 6.07 -14.33
CA LEU A 424 21.22 6.19 -14.98
C LEU A 424 22.39 6.18 -13.97
N SER A 425 22.15 6.68 -12.75
CA SER A 425 23.15 6.62 -11.68
C SER A 425 23.42 5.17 -11.23
N GLU A 426 22.39 4.32 -11.21
CA GLU A 426 22.48 2.90 -10.82
C GLU A 426 23.27 2.08 -11.83
N LEU A 427 23.12 2.37 -13.13
CA LEU A 427 23.87 1.68 -14.19
C LEU A 427 25.39 1.89 -14.09
N GLY A 428 25.86 2.90 -13.36
CA GLY A 428 27.28 3.14 -13.06
C GLY A 428 28.15 3.52 -14.27
N ARG A 429 27.61 3.42 -15.48
CA ARG A 429 28.19 3.90 -16.74
C ARG A 429 27.06 4.32 -17.67
N LEU A 430 27.10 5.58 -18.07
CA LEU A 430 26.22 6.11 -19.10
C LEU A 430 26.63 5.57 -20.47
N GLU A 431 25.71 4.89 -21.15
CA GLU A 431 25.81 4.62 -22.58
C GLU A 431 25.25 5.82 -23.35
N PRO A 432 26.06 6.57 -24.11
CA PRO A 432 25.60 7.73 -24.87
C PRO A 432 24.41 7.42 -25.78
N ILE A 433 24.40 6.21 -26.35
CA ILE A 433 23.36 5.70 -27.23
C ILE A 433 22.01 5.59 -26.50
N LEU A 434 21.99 5.10 -25.26
CA LEU A 434 20.76 5.01 -24.45
C LEU A 434 20.16 6.41 -24.21
N VAL A 435 21.00 7.38 -23.85
CA VAL A 435 20.52 8.75 -23.59
C VAL A 435 20.04 9.43 -24.88
N ALA A 436 20.75 9.25 -25.98
CA ALA A 436 20.34 9.72 -27.31
C ALA A 436 18.96 9.18 -27.68
N THR A 437 18.77 7.87 -27.54
CA THR A 437 17.51 7.17 -27.82
C THR A 437 16.38 7.70 -26.95
N TYR A 438 16.63 7.85 -25.65
CA TYR A 438 15.66 8.37 -24.69
C TYR A 438 15.21 9.80 -25.02
N LEU A 439 16.15 10.69 -25.35
CA LEU A 439 15.83 12.06 -25.72
C LEU A 439 15.11 12.16 -27.06
N GLY A 440 15.52 11.36 -28.04
CA GLY A 440 14.82 11.23 -29.32
C GLY A 440 13.37 10.81 -29.10
N LEU A 441 13.16 9.77 -28.29
CA LEU A 441 11.85 9.25 -27.93
C LEU A 441 10.99 10.31 -27.22
N LEU A 442 11.50 10.97 -26.17
CA LEU A 442 10.75 12.03 -25.49
C LEU A 442 10.39 13.19 -26.43
N SER A 443 11.33 13.62 -27.28
CA SER A 443 11.08 14.70 -28.23
C SER A 443 9.97 14.35 -29.22
N GLN A 444 9.96 13.12 -29.72
CA GLN A 444 8.92 12.65 -30.63
C GLN A 444 7.56 12.61 -29.94
N LEU A 445 7.50 12.06 -28.72
CA LEU A 445 6.28 11.96 -27.93
C LEU A 445 5.65 13.32 -27.64
N ILE A 446 6.50 14.34 -27.49
CA ILE A 446 6.09 15.71 -27.18
C ILE A 446 5.58 16.44 -28.44
N VAL A 447 6.18 16.18 -29.62
CA VAL A 447 5.86 16.89 -30.87
C VAL A 447 4.75 16.23 -31.70
N GLU A 448 4.63 14.89 -31.70
CA GLU A 448 3.74 14.14 -32.60
C GLU A 448 2.22 14.33 -32.31
N ARG A 449 1.84 14.97 -31.20
CA ARG A 449 0.42 15.16 -30.81
C ARG A 449 -0.08 16.59 -31.01
N ASP A 450 -0.75 16.81 -32.14
CA ASP A 450 -1.56 17.98 -32.56
C ASP A 450 -1.74 19.04 -31.45
N VAL A 451 -0.78 19.98 -31.34
CA VAL A 451 -0.86 21.09 -30.39
C VAL A 451 -1.50 22.30 -31.05
N ALA A 452 -2.74 22.56 -30.68
CA ALA A 452 -3.42 23.80 -31.03
C ALA A 452 -2.92 24.97 -30.16
N GLY A 453 -1.71 25.48 -30.38
CA GLY A 453 -1.24 26.73 -29.77
C GLY A 453 0.26 26.84 -29.52
N GLU A 454 0.78 28.07 -29.60
CA GLU A 454 2.19 28.42 -29.40
C GLU A 454 2.65 28.22 -27.94
N GLU A 455 1.82 28.61 -26.96
CA GLU A 455 2.10 28.50 -25.53
C GLU A 455 2.29 27.04 -25.08
N GLN A 456 1.48 26.14 -25.63
CA GLN A 456 1.48 24.73 -25.26
C GLN A 456 2.64 23.97 -25.93
N ARG A 457 3.10 24.42 -27.12
CA ARG A 457 4.36 23.97 -27.73
C ARG A 457 5.58 24.40 -26.90
N ALA A 458 5.61 25.66 -26.46
CA ALA A 458 6.70 26.18 -25.62
C ALA A 458 6.81 25.44 -24.27
N ALA A 459 5.69 25.16 -23.61
CA ALA A 459 5.66 24.41 -22.35
C ALA A 459 6.18 22.97 -22.52
N ARG A 460 5.72 22.31 -23.59
CA ARG A 460 6.15 20.96 -23.99
C ARG A 460 7.65 20.89 -24.26
N TRP A 461 8.19 21.88 -24.96
CA TRP A 461 9.63 21.97 -25.18
C TRP A 461 10.43 22.23 -23.90
N ALA A 462 9.92 23.11 -23.02
CA ALA A 462 10.53 23.35 -21.72
C ALA A 462 10.59 22.08 -20.85
N ALA A 463 9.62 21.17 -20.96
CA ALA A 463 9.68 19.86 -20.34
C ALA A 463 10.83 18.99 -20.88
N THR A 464 11.01 18.92 -22.21
CA THR A 464 12.17 18.23 -22.82
C THR A 464 13.49 18.78 -22.30
N LEU A 465 13.62 20.12 -22.23
CA LEU A 465 14.82 20.77 -21.68
C LEU A 465 15.01 20.51 -20.19
N THR A 466 13.94 20.38 -19.42
CA THR A 466 13.99 20.03 -17.99
C THR A 466 14.59 18.64 -17.80
N VAL A 467 14.13 17.65 -18.56
CA VAL A 467 14.71 16.31 -18.56
C VAL A 467 16.18 16.34 -19.00
N LEU A 468 16.48 17.04 -20.10
CA LEU A 468 17.85 17.18 -20.60
C LEU A 468 18.80 17.75 -19.53
N ASN A 469 18.40 18.86 -18.88
CA ASN A 469 19.21 19.52 -17.86
C ASN A 469 19.47 18.62 -16.65
N ALA A 470 18.47 17.86 -16.18
CA ALA A 470 18.66 16.93 -15.08
C ALA A 470 19.62 15.78 -15.44
N LEU A 471 19.53 15.29 -16.68
CA LEU A 471 20.45 14.27 -17.18
C LEU A 471 21.90 14.80 -17.20
N VAL A 472 22.10 16.04 -17.64
CA VAL A 472 23.42 16.71 -17.67
C VAL A 472 24.07 16.70 -16.28
N ASP A 473 23.29 17.00 -15.23
CA ASP A 473 23.80 17.07 -13.85
C ASP A 473 24.29 15.71 -13.34
N VAL A 474 23.59 14.62 -13.68
CA VAL A 474 24.00 13.24 -13.32
C VAL A 474 25.28 12.80 -14.06
N VAL A 475 25.45 13.21 -15.31
CA VAL A 475 26.62 12.83 -16.14
C VAL A 475 27.92 13.43 -15.58
N THR A 476 27.88 14.39 -14.67
CA THR A 476 29.07 15.04 -14.08
C THR A 476 29.83 14.18 -13.06
N VAL A 477 29.31 13.01 -12.70
CA VAL A 477 29.91 12.11 -11.69
C VAL A 477 29.82 10.66 -12.18
N PRO A 478 30.89 9.85 -12.11
CA PRO A 478 32.10 9.79 -12.90
C PRO A 478 31.93 8.99 -14.22
N ALA A 479 31.06 9.42 -15.15
CA ALA A 479 31.08 8.93 -16.54
C ALA A 479 32.19 9.68 -17.31
N GLY A 480 32.87 9.01 -18.25
CA GLY A 480 34.01 9.59 -18.98
C GLY A 480 33.72 11.01 -19.47
N THR A 481 34.68 11.91 -19.28
CA THR A 481 34.58 13.38 -19.40
C THR A 481 33.99 13.92 -20.71
N ALA A 482 33.83 13.07 -21.74
CA ALA A 482 33.30 13.48 -23.02
C ALA A 482 31.77 13.62 -23.04
N THR A 483 31.02 12.66 -22.52
CA THR A 483 29.54 12.73 -22.57
C THR A 483 28.99 13.84 -21.67
N SER A 484 29.63 14.09 -20.52
CA SER A 484 29.25 15.18 -19.61
C SER A 484 29.49 16.56 -20.22
N VAL A 485 30.66 16.76 -20.84
CA VAL A 485 30.97 18.01 -21.55
C VAL A 485 30.06 18.19 -22.75
N ALA A 486 29.63 17.10 -23.39
CA ALA A 486 28.74 17.16 -24.53
C ALA A 486 27.35 17.73 -24.19
N MET A 487 26.74 17.21 -23.14
CA MET A 487 25.42 17.68 -22.73
C MET A 487 25.48 19.11 -22.14
N ILE A 488 26.56 19.46 -21.41
CA ILE A 488 26.77 20.83 -20.88
C ILE A 488 26.99 21.85 -22.00
N ALA A 489 27.74 21.50 -23.05
CA ALA A 489 28.07 22.41 -24.14
C ALA A 489 26.96 22.53 -25.20
N GLY A 490 26.11 21.50 -25.35
CA GLY A 490 25.00 21.47 -26.29
C GLY A 490 23.82 22.37 -25.88
N GLY A 491 23.53 22.49 -24.57
CA GLY A 491 22.38 23.26 -24.04
C GLY A 491 22.27 24.70 -24.58
N PRO A 492 23.33 25.54 -24.50
CA PRO A 492 23.29 26.90 -25.04
C PRO A 492 23.09 26.99 -26.55
N THR A 493 23.47 25.94 -27.29
CA THR A 493 23.33 25.87 -28.74
C THR A 493 21.89 25.50 -29.11
N ILE A 494 21.27 24.60 -28.35
CA ILE A 494 19.85 24.26 -28.45
C ILE A 494 19.00 25.51 -28.18
N ASP A 495 19.28 26.26 -27.10
CA ASP A 495 18.57 27.50 -26.78
C ASP A 495 18.67 28.57 -27.90
N ALA A 496 19.84 28.68 -28.53
CA ALA A 496 20.11 29.69 -29.55
C ALA A 496 19.42 29.39 -30.90
N VAL A 497 19.39 28.13 -31.31
CA VAL A 497 18.75 27.70 -32.58
C VAL A 497 17.23 27.86 -32.49
N ILE A 498 16.65 27.60 -31.32
CA ILE A 498 15.20 27.65 -31.10
C ILE A 498 14.66 29.07 -31.06
N ALA A 499 15.42 30.01 -30.50
CA ALA A 499 15.06 31.42 -30.54
C ALA A 499 14.88 31.97 -31.98
N HIS A 500 15.32 31.24 -33.00
CA HIS A 500 15.18 31.59 -34.42
C HIS A 500 14.10 30.80 -35.17
N TRP A 501 13.42 29.83 -34.54
CA TRP A 501 12.36 29.05 -35.18
C TRP A 501 10.97 29.55 -34.82
N GLU A 502 10.31 30.22 -35.78
CA GLU A 502 8.90 30.58 -35.74
C GLU A 502 8.10 29.66 -36.69
N PRO A 503 7.34 28.65 -36.20
CA PRO A 503 6.58 27.75 -37.08
C PRO A 503 5.23 28.37 -37.51
N ASP A 504 4.89 28.26 -38.80
CA ASP A 504 3.62 28.71 -39.39
C ASP A 504 2.42 27.87 -38.87
N PRO A 505 1.44 28.46 -38.17
CA PRO A 505 0.30 27.73 -37.59
C PRO A 505 -0.68 27.08 -38.57
N ALA A 506 -0.57 27.31 -39.89
CA ALA A 506 -1.63 27.00 -40.85
C ALA A 506 -1.54 25.63 -41.58
N ALA A 507 -0.47 24.84 -41.42
CA ALA A 507 -0.20 23.65 -42.24
C ALA A 507 -0.31 22.30 -41.47
N VAL A 508 -1.52 21.88 -41.11
CA VAL A 508 -1.72 20.71 -40.23
C VAL A 508 -1.38 19.36 -40.90
N ARG A 509 -0.72 18.51 -40.10
CA ARG A 509 -0.22 17.13 -40.32
C ARG A 509 1.17 17.00 -40.97
N ALA A 510 1.45 17.66 -42.10
CA ALA A 510 2.81 17.70 -42.64
C ALA A 510 3.76 18.59 -41.81
N ALA A 511 3.24 19.64 -41.17
CA ALA A 511 4.03 20.47 -40.27
C ALA A 511 4.33 19.79 -38.92
N ALA A 512 3.53 18.81 -38.47
CA ALA A 512 3.81 18.12 -37.20
C ALA A 512 5.01 17.15 -37.33
N GLU A 513 5.06 16.40 -38.43
CA GLU A 513 6.22 15.56 -38.78
C GLU A 513 7.45 16.42 -39.07
N ALA A 514 7.28 17.52 -39.83
CA ALA A 514 8.36 18.46 -40.08
C ALA A 514 8.87 19.12 -38.77
N ASP A 515 7.98 19.64 -37.92
CA ASP A 515 8.35 20.26 -36.62
C ASP A 515 9.02 19.24 -35.68
N SER A 516 8.60 17.97 -35.69
CA SER A 516 9.21 16.90 -34.88
C SER A 516 10.62 16.59 -35.36
N LEU A 517 10.76 16.32 -36.66
CA LEU A 517 12.04 16.04 -37.29
C LEU A 517 13.00 17.20 -37.10
N ALA A 518 12.49 18.42 -37.22
CA ALA A 518 13.25 19.62 -37.07
C ALA A 518 13.70 19.78 -35.59
N ALA A 519 12.81 19.59 -34.61
CA ALA A 519 13.19 19.65 -33.19
C ALA A 519 14.22 18.57 -32.80
N GLN A 520 14.07 17.35 -33.32
CA GLN A 520 15.05 16.27 -33.20
C GLN A 520 16.38 16.63 -33.86
N THR A 521 16.36 17.29 -35.01
CA THR A 521 17.55 17.78 -35.71
C THR A 521 18.32 18.79 -34.87
N VAL A 522 17.63 19.73 -34.21
CA VAL A 522 18.26 20.70 -33.30
C VAL A 522 18.89 20.01 -32.09
N LEU A 523 18.19 19.04 -31.49
CA LEU A 523 18.73 18.23 -30.40
C LEU A 523 19.98 17.44 -30.85
N ALA A 524 19.90 16.77 -31.99
CA ALA A 524 21.00 16.01 -32.56
C ALA A 524 22.22 16.89 -32.83
N ALA A 525 22.01 18.08 -33.42
CA ALA A 525 23.08 19.03 -33.71
C ALA A 525 23.72 19.62 -32.45
N GLY A 526 22.92 19.97 -31.45
CA GLY A 526 23.40 20.45 -30.15
C GLY A 526 24.26 19.40 -29.45
N MET A 527 23.81 18.14 -29.46
CA MET A 527 24.55 17.05 -28.86
C MET A 527 25.81 16.65 -29.63
N ALA A 528 25.77 16.65 -30.97
CA ALA A 528 26.95 16.42 -31.80
C ALA A 528 28.04 17.48 -31.53
N ASN A 529 27.63 18.75 -31.39
CA ASN A 529 28.54 19.83 -30.98
C ASN A 529 29.14 19.58 -29.60
N GLY A 530 28.31 19.08 -28.71
CA GLY A 530 28.73 18.59 -27.41
C GLY A 530 29.85 17.54 -27.51
N LEU A 531 29.60 16.45 -28.23
CA LEU A 531 30.56 15.34 -28.42
C LEU A 531 31.88 15.85 -29.00
N HIS A 532 31.81 16.77 -29.96
CA HIS A 532 32.98 17.42 -30.51
C HIS A 532 33.76 18.22 -29.45
N ALA A 533 33.10 19.10 -28.69
CA ALA A 533 33.75 19.91 -27.64
C ALA A 533 34.46 19.02 -26.59
N ALA A 534 33.80 17.93 -26.25
CA ALA A 534 34.31 16.88 -25.41
C ALA A 534 35.57 16.20 -25.95
N TRP A 535 35.55 15.75 -27.20
CA TRP A 535 36.72 15.13 -27.84
C TRP A 535 37.89 16.10 -28.00
N VAL A 536 37.61 17.38 -28.26
CA VAL A 536 38.63 18.45 -28.23
C VAL A 536 39.24 18.57 -26.84
N SER A 537 38.42 18.62 -25.78
CA SER A 537 38.91 18.73 -24.41
C SER A 537 39.75 17.52 -23.98
N ALA A 538 39.42 16.34 -24.48
CA ALA A 538 40.12 15.09 -24.23
C ALA A 538 41.38 14.91 -25.11
N GLY A 539 41.63 15.82 -26.06
CA GLY A 539 42.73 15.71 -27.03
C GLY A 539 42.57 14.54 -28.00
N SER A 540 41.34 14.04 -28.17
CA SER A 540 41.02 12.91 -29.06
C SER A 540 40.89 13.36 -30.52
N LEU A 541 40.72 14.66 -30.78
CA LEU A 541 40.68 15.23 -32.12
C LEU A 541 41.99 15.89 -32.54
N PRO A 542 42.36 15.80 -33.83
CA PRO A 542 43.46 16.57 -34.40
C PRO A 542 43.27 18.09 -34.21
N PRO A 543 44.36 18.86 -34.03
CA PRO A 543 44.28 20.31 -33.99
C PRO A 543 43.71 20.89 -35.29
N GLY A 544 42.67 21.69 -35.20
CA GLY A 544 42.04 22.35 -36.35
C GLY A 544 40.87 21.59 -36.97
N THR A 545 40.42 20.48 -36.37
CA THR A 545 39.13 19.87 -36.71
C THR A 545 38.00 20.88 -36.51
N LEU A 546 37.14 21.01 -37.51
CA LEU A 546 35.99 21.92 -37.48
C LEU A 546 34.86 21.30 -36.63
N PRO A 547 34.08 22.13 -35.92
CA PRO A 547 32.88 21.66 -35.24
C PRO A 547 31.86 21.09 -36.25
N PRO A 548 30.96 20.20 -35.80
CA PRO A 548 29.88 19.70 -36.63
C PRO A 548 28.96 20.84 -37.10
N PRO A 549 28.27 20.66 -38.24
CA PRO A 549 27.37 21.67 -38.79
C PRO A 549 26.20 21.95 -37.84
N GLN A 550 25.55 23.09 -38.05
CA GLN A 550 24.32 23.46 -37.35
C GLN A 550 23.17 23.49 -38.35
N PRO A 551 21.95 23.09 -37.94
CA PRO A 551 20.79 23.17 -38.81
C PRO A 551 20.56 24.63 -39.20
N ASN A 552 20.33 24.83 -40.50
CA ASN A 552 20.01 26.13 -41.05
C ASN A 552 18.50 26.35 -40.94
N PRO A 553 18.03 27.23 -40.04
CA PRO A 553 16.60 27.41 -39.81
C PRO A 553 15.87 28.02 -41.01
N ASP A 554 16.60 28.68 -41.92
CA ASP A 554 16.07 29.36 -43.10
C ASP A 554 16.01 28.44 -44.35
N ALA A 555 16.40 27.17 -44.22
CA ALA A 555 16.37 26.20 -45.32
C ALA A 555 14.93 25.70 -45.59
N ASP A 556 14.67 25.31 -46.84
CA ASP A 556 13.38 24.70 -47.23
C ASP A 556 13.15 23.34 -46.52
N ASP A 557 14.24 22.61 -46.20
CA ASP A 557 14.25 21.39 -45.40
C ASP A 557 15.51 21.37 -44.50
N PRO A 558 15.43 21.99 -43.31
CA PRO A 558 16.57 22.11 -42.38
C PRO A 558 17.16 20.76 -41.94
N ALA A 559 16.31 19.72 -41.86
CA ALA A 559 16.72 18.40 -41.43
C ALA A 559 17.51 17.67 -42.51
N ALA A 560 17.03 17.71 -43.76
CA ALA A 560 17.75 17.11 -44.89
C ALA A 560 19.09 17.81 -45.18
N GLU A 561 19.13 19.14 -45.10
CA GLU A 561 20.36 19.92 -45.25
C GLU A 561 21.36 19.60 -44.13
N TYR A 562 20.91 19.58 -42.87
CA TYR A 562 21.75 19.19 -41.74
C TYR A 562 22.32 17.77 -41.90
N LEU A 563 21.50 16.79 -42.26
CA LEU A 563 21.94 15.41 -42.45
C LEU A 563 22.99 15.28 -43.55
N HIS A 564 22.83 16.03 -44.64
CA HIS A 564 23.81 16.08 -45.73
C HIS A 564 25.16 16.63 -45.23
N ASP A 565 25.13 17.81 -44.60
CA ASP A 565 26.34 18.46 -44.10
C ASP A 565 27.01 17.66 -42.98
N PHE A 566 26.20 17.02 -42.13
CA PHE A 566 26.69 16.17 -41.04
C PHE A 566 27.40 14.94 -41.60
N THR A 567 26.86 14.33 -42.66
CA THR A 567 27.52 13.22 -43.37
C THR A 567 28.87 13.64 -43.94
N GLU A 568 28.97 14.83 -44.55
CA GLU A 568 30.25 15.37 -45.04
C GLU A 568 31.25 15.62 -43.90
N TRP A 569 30.77 16.07 -42.73
CA TRP A 569 31.59 16.23 -41.54
C TRP A 569 32.11 14.90 -40.99
N LEU A 570 31.29 13.86 -40.95
CA LEU A 570 31.69 12.49 -40.58
C LEU A 570 32.79 11.96 -41.53
N LEU A 571 32.62 12.14 -42.84
CA LEU A 571 33.63 11.79 -43.85
C LEU A 571 34.92 12.60 -43.69
N ALA A 572 34.85 13.84 -43.17
CA ALA A 572 36.04 14.63 -42.86
C ALA A 572 36.78 14.10 -41.63
N LEU A 573 36.06 13.67 -40.59
CA LEU A 573 36.64 13.01 -39.41
C LEU A 573 37.33 11.69 -39.78
N ASP A 574 36.67 10.84 -40.58
CA ASP A 574 37.25 9.59 -41.06
C ASP A 574 38.53 9.84 -41.87
N ARG A 575 38.50 10.79 -42.82
CA ARG A 575 39.70 11.22 -43.57
C ARG A 575 40.82 11.78 -42.68
N ALA A 576 40.49 12.32 -41.51
CA ALA A 576 41.45 12.79 -40.52
C ALA A 576 42.01 11.65 -39.63
N GLY A 577 41.63 10.40 -39.88
CA GLY A 577 42.05 9.23 -39.12
C GLY A 577 41.26 8.99 -37.84
N CYS A 578 40.06 9.56 -37.73
CA CYS A 578 39.18 9.46 -36.55
C CYS A 578 37.92 8.64 -36.85
N ALA A 579 38.05 7.54 -37.60
CA ALA A 579 36.94 6.68 -38.02
C ALA A 579 36.03 6.25 -36.86
N ASP A 580 36.63 5.78 -35.75
CA ASP A 580 35.88 5.33 -34.57
C ASP A 580 35.01 6.45 -33.96
N LEU A 581 35.48 7.71 -33.99
CA LEU A 581 34.72 8.86 -33.51
C LEU A 581 33.61 9.26 -34.50
N ALA A 582 33.86 9.10 -35.81
CA ALA A 582 32.84 9.31 -36.83
C ALA A 582 31.69 8.29 -36.66
N ASP A 583 32.01 7.01 -36.49
CA ASP A 583 31.02 5.96 -36.23
C ASP A 583 30.23 6.22 -34.94
N GLU A 584 30.91 6.68 -33.88
CA GLU A 584 30.26 7.07 -32.62
C GLU A 584 29.28 8.23 -32.81
N ALA A 585 29.69 9.32 -33.47
CA ALA A 585 28.82 10.46 -33.77
C ALA A 585 27.65 10.08 -34.68
N GLN A 586 27.88 9.24 -35.69
CA GLN A 586 26.83 8.80 -36.61
C GLN A 586 25.76 8.00 -35.86
N ARG A 587 26.16 7.00 -35.06
CA ARG A 587 25.23 6.22 -34.23
C ARG A 587 24.46 7.12 -33.27
N PHE A 588 25.14 8.03 -32.60
CA PHE A 588 24.52 8.92 -31.64
C PHE A 588 23.46 9.84 -32.27
N VAL A 589 23.78 10.50 -33.39
CA VAL A 589 22.83 11.36 -34.11
C VAL A 589 21.68 10.55 -34.70
N TYR A 590 21.96 9.37 -35.26
CA TYR A 590 20.93 8.50 -35.81
C TYR A 590 19.89 8.11 -34.75
N MET A 591 20.30 7.74 -33.54
CA MET A 591 19.38 7.35 -32.47
C MET A 591 18.50 8.50 -31.95
N ILE A 592 18.93 9.75 -32.07
CA ILE A 592 18.08 10.92 -31.74
C ILE A 592 17.01 11.13 -32.81
N LEU A 593 17.37 10.95 -34.08
CA LEU A 593 16.50 11.17 -35.22
C LEU A 593 15.54 9.99 -35.46
N ASN A 594 15.95 8.76 -35.12
CA ASN A 594 15.19 7.53 -35.30
C ASN A 594 15.18 6.68 -34.01
N PRO A 595 14.56 7.17 -32.93
CA PRO A 595 14.63 6.50 -31.63
C PRO A 595 13.92 5.14 -31.57
N TRP A 596 13.02 4.82 -32.50
CA TRP A 596 12.26 3.57 -32.55
C TRP A 596 12.96 2.42 -33.30
N ASP A 597 14.01 2.71 -34.07
CA ASP A 597 14.69 1.68 -34.89
C ASP A 597 15.68 0.82 -34.08
N GLY A 598 15.89 1.10 -32.78
CA GLY A 598 16.73 0.30 -31.88
C GLY A 598 18.21 0.13 -32.30
N GLY A 599 18.63 0.79 -33.38
CA GLY A 599 19.97 0.64 -33.98
C GLY A 599 20.18 -0.64 -34.81
N GLU A 600 19.13 -1.42 -35.11
CA GLU A 600 19.28 -2.70 -35.84
C GLU A 600 19.64 -2.53 -37.33
N ASP A 601 19.27 -1.42 -37.97
CA ASP A 601 19.47 -1.17 -39.41
C ASP A 601 20.85 -0.58 -39.79
N MET A 602 21.77 -0.40 -38.83
CA MET A 602 23.11 0.18 -39.08
C MET A 602 24.18 -0.86 -39.45
N ALA A 603 23.80 -2.14 -39.64
CA ALA A 603 24.71 -3.25 -39.95
C ALA A 603 24.78 -3.62 -41.45
N ASP A 604 23.95 -3.01 -42.31
CA ASP A 604 23.94 -3.16 -43.77
C ASP A 604 24.23 -1.81 -44.47
#